data_AF-A0A094IY66-F1
#
_entry.id   AF-A0A094IY66-F1
#
_cell.length_a   1.000
_cell.length_b   1.000
_cell.length_c   1.000
_cell.angle_alpha   90.00
_cell.angle_beta   90.00
_cell.angle_gamma   90.00
#
_symmetry.space_group_name_H-M   'P 1'
#
loop_
_entity.id
_entity.type
_entity.pdbx_description
1 polymer ?
#
loop_
_entity_poly.entity_id
_entity_poly.type
_entity_poly.pdbx_seq_one_letter_code
_entity_poly.pdbx_strand_id
1 'polypeptide(L)'
;MVVASSASADYTKYAGPPLKRAVRWLHNLVGDALVLVGTYMLSPVIQLCSLLFSVLANLVLWPTLQLLQRTPVYPRLVNFCVEHRGWFLAFTMVPLSFAHGQYSCVCNWYSRAFLTTPHLHDSRVREVQRQVRAWNAAGRKRPMVTARAPWLAVSIRVESYKDSCEKISINLQNILEVNTERMTVRCEPLVNMGQISRHLIPMGYALAVMVEMDDLTIGGLLMGVGVEVSSHIHGFLSETVHAYQVVLGNGSLVRCSRDENADLFHALPWSHGTLGFLVAVELSIVPIKAYVHMKYIPCYSQDELLRKLTVLTDLPNAPPLIETTVYSKDMAVIFTGEFSDGPPTDQAHRINDVGRWWKPWFYKHVESFLERGPGEDWIPLRPYFHRHTRSIFWELREVIPISAHSWYPYVFGWMGPPKIAFIKMSSAPAIREASVFKHVVQDIIVPLRDLKDTINLFHDAFEVYPLLFYPVRIYKQPDGLQGALSEPRHLRTDPASGRQYEMYFDLGVYGVPRKVKRKEPWEAIKQVRRMEKFARDHHGYQLLYADCFMTRAEFEEMFDHKLYRECRRNYSAIGAFPEIYDKVKSKYSPASITEKSSGGKSE
;
A
#
# COMPACT_ATOMS: atom_id res chain seq x y z
N MET A 1 42.23 11.02 -32.87
CA MET A 1 42.14 9.89 -31.92
C MET A 1 40.72 9.38 -31.91
N VAL A 2 40.54 8.18 -32.45
CA VAL A 2 39.25 7.49 -32.56
C VAL A 2 38.76 7.14 -31.15
N VAL A 3 37.57 7.63 -30.79
CA VAL A 3 36.88 7.25 -29.56
C VAL A 3 36.48 5.78 -29.70
N ALA A 4 37.13 4.92 -28.95
CA ALA A 4 36.79 3.52 -28.85
C ALA A 4 35.34 3.38 -28.35
N SER A 5 34.49 2.83 -29.21
CA SER A 5 33.19 2.27 -28.86
C SER A 5 33.36 1.33 -27.66
N SER A 6 32.79 1.71 -26.51
CA SER A 6 32.72 0.83 -25.35
C SER A 6 31.79 -0.33 -25.70
N ALA A 7 32.37 -1.47 -26.05
CA ALA A 7 31.66 -2.72 -26.23
C ALA A 7 30.77 -2.97 -24.99
N SER A 8 29.46 -3.04 -25.19
CA SER A 8 28.54 -3.56 -24.19
C SER A 8 29.01 -4.96 -23.83
N ALA A 9 29.35 -5.18 -22.56
CA ALA A 9 29.75 -6.50 -22.10
C ALA A 9 28.59 -7.49 -22.34
N ASP A 10 28.81 -8.44 -23.26
CA ASP A 10 27.86 -9.49 -23.60
C ASP A 10 27.88 -10.59 -22.54
N TYR A 11 27.03 -10.42 -21.53
CA TYR A 11 26.83 -11.38 -20.44
C TYR A 11 25.96 -12.58 -20.84
N THR A 12 25.53 -12.72 -22.11
CA THR A 12 24.67 -13.85 -22.55
C THR A 12 25.39 -15.20 -22.59
N LYS A 13 26.74 -15.19 -22.54
CA LYS A 13 27.57 -16.39 -22.61
C LYS A 13 27.57 -17.23 -21.32
N TYR A 14 27.00 -16.72 -20.23
CA TYR A 14 26.95 -17.40 -18.95
C TYR A 14 25.49 -17.48 -18.43
N ALA A 15 25.02 -18.72 -18.21
CA ALA A 15 23.83 -19.10 -17.43
C ALA A 15 22.50 -19.42 -18.15
N GLY A 16 22.20 -20.73 -18.20
CA GLY A 16 20.85 -21.30 -18.27
C GLY A 16 20.69 -22.48 -19.26
N PRO A 17 19.62 -23.29 -19.12
CA PRO A 17 19.27 -24.32 -20.10
C PRO A 17 19.18 -23.72 -21.52
N PRO A 18 19.49 -24.47 -22.60
CA PRO A 18 19.52 -23.97 -23.97
C PRO A 18 18.26 -23.21 -24.39
N LEU A 19 17.09 -23.68 -23.97
CA LEU A 19 15.80 -23.06 -24.25
C LEU A 19 15.68 -21.63 -23.66
N LYS A 20 16.11 -21.42 -22.40
CA LYS A 20 16.06 -20.08 -21.79
C LYS A 20 17.03 -19.11 -22.48
N ARG A 21 18.18 -19.61 -22.94
CA ARG A 21 19.15 -18.82 -23.71
C ARG A 21 18.59 -18.43 -25.09
N ALA A 22 17.98 -19.37 -25.80
CA ALA A 22 17.35 -19.12 -27.10
C ALA A 22 16.19 -18.12 -26.98
N VAL A 23 15.31 -18.27 -25.98
CA VAL A 23 14.20 -17.33 -25.74
C VAL A 23 14.72 -15.94 -25.34
N ARG A 24 15.77 -15.84 -24.52
CA ARG A 24 16.39 -14.54 -24.20
C ARG A 24 17.04 -13.88 -25.40
N TRP A 25 17.78 -14.65 -26.20
CA TRP A 25 18.40 -14.14 -27.42
C TRP A 25 17.33 -13.65 -28.40
N LEU A 26 16.27 -14.43 -28.61
CA LEU A 26 15.14 -14.03 -29.44
C LEU A 26 14.41 -12.81 -28.86
N HIS A 27 14.20 -12.75 -27.54
CA HIS A 27 13.58 -11.60 -26.87
C HIS A 27 14.42 -10.34 -27.02
N ASN A 28 15.73 -10.41 -26.86
CA ASN A 28 16.63 -9.28 -27.05
C ASN A 28 16.71 -8.88 -28.52
N LEU A 29 16.78 -9.84 -29.44
CA LEU A 29 16.77 -9.58 -30.89
C LEU A 29 15.45 -8.92 -31.32
N VAL A 30 14.32 -9.44 -30.85
CA VAL A 30 12.99 -8.85 -31.07
C VAL A 30 12.88 -7.51 -30.35
N GLY A 31 13.47 -7.36 -29.16
CA GLY A 31 13.52 -6.12 -28.41
C GLY A 31 14.29 -5.04 -29.16
N ASP A 32 15.50 -5.35 -29.64
CA ASP A 32 16.34 -4.47 -30.44
C ASP A 32 15.69 -4.16 -31.79
N ALA A 33 15.07 -5.15 -32.42
CA ALA A 33 14.29 -4.95 -33.65
C ALA A 33 13.03 -4.12 -33.40
N LEU A 34 12.32 -4.29 -32.28
CA LEU A 34 11.18 -3.48 -31.87
C LEU A 34 11.61 -2.09 -31.42
N VAL A 35 12.82 -1.91 -30.91
CA VAL A 35 13.41 -0.60 -30.64
C VAL A 35 13.76 0.06 -31.97
N LEU A 36 14.31 -0.66 -32.96
CA LEU A 36 14.57 -0.12 -34.29
C LEU A 36 13.28 0.22 -35.04
N VAL A 37 12.34 -0.72 -35.16
CA VAL A 37 11.02 -0.51 -35.76
C VAL A 37 10.27 0.54 -34.95
N GLY A 38 10.32 0.47 -33.62
CA GLY A 38 9.81 1.47 -32.69
C GLY A 38 10.35 2.86 -32.96
N THR A 39 11.66 3.02 -33.12
CA THR A 39 12.32 4.32 -33.27
C THR A 39 12.19 4.88 -34.68
N TYR A 40 12.26 4.03 -35.70
CA TYR A 40 12.38 4.45 -37.11
C TYR A 40 11.11 4.26 -37.94
N MET A 41 10.14 3.45 -37.50
CA MET A 41 8.87 3.22 -38.22
C MET A 41 7.67 3.64 -37.37
N LEU A 42 7.52 3.05 -36.19
CA LEU A 42 6.39 3.26 -35.30
C LEU A 42 6.41 4.62 -34.63
N SER A 43 7.55 5.13 -34.16
CA SER A 43 7.63 6.44 -33.50
C SER A 43 7.31 7.58 -34.47
N PRO A 44 7.83 7.62 -35.71
CA PRO A 44 7.40 8.61 -36.70
C PRO A 44 5.92 8.48 -37.05
N VAL A 45 5.40 7.25 -37.20
CA VAL A 45 3.98 7.02 -37.48
C VAL A 45 3.09 7.40 -36.29
N ILE A 46 3.48 7.08 -35.06
CA ILE A 46 2.77 7.45 -33.83
C ILE A 46 2.87 8.95 -33.62
N GLN A 47 4.01 9.59 -33.90
CA GLN A 47 4.15 11.04 -33.86
C GLN A 47 3.26 11.70 -34.92
N LEU A 48 3.20 11.14 -36.13
CA LEU A 48 2.32 11.63 -37.19
C LEU A 48 0.84 11.40 -36.85
N CYS A 49 0.46 10.22 -36.35
CA CYS A 49 -0.88 9.92 -35.88
C CYS A 49 -1.25 10.74 -34.65
N SER A 50 -0.32 11.01 -33.74
CA SER A 50 -0.51 11.87 -32.57
C SER A 50 -0.63 13.32 -33.00
N LEU A 51 0.12 13.77 -34.01
CA LEU A 51 0.00 15.10 -34.59
C LEU A 51 -1.34 15.23 -35.31
N LEU A 52 -1.72 14.26 -36.14
CA LEU A 52 -3.01 14.18 -36.81
C LEU A 52 -4.17 14.10 -35.82
N PHE A 53 -4.06 13.29 -34.78
CA PHE A 53 -5.04 13.20 -33.71
C PHE A 53 -5.09 14.50 -32.92
N SER A 54 -3.97 15.16 -32.65
CA SER A 54 -3.95 16.47 -31.99
C SER A 54 -4.59 17.54 -32.86
N VAL A 55 -4.35 17.51 -34.17
CA VAL A 55 -4.98 18.41 -35.14
C VAL A 55 -6.49 18.14 -35.24
N LEU A 56 -6.91 16.88 -35.39
CA LEU A 56 -8.31 16.46 -35.36
C LEU A 56 -8.97 16.77 -34.02
N ALA A 57 -8.27 16.59 -32.91
CA ALA A 57 -8.77 16.90 -31.60
C ALA A 57 -8.92 18.42 -31.44
N ASN A 58 -7.96 19.23 -31.88
CA ASN A 58 -8.03 20.68 -31.80
C ASN A 58 -9.05 21.30 -32.78
N LEU A 59 -9.28 20.68 -33.94
CA LEU A 59 -10.23 21.16 -34.95
C LEU A 59 -11.65 20.65 -34.74
N VAL A 60 -11.78 19.42 -34.23
CA VAL A 60 -13.07 18.72 -34.12
C VAL A 60 -13.36 18.36 -32.67
N LEU A 61 -12.60 17.48 -32.00
CA LEU A 61 -13.03 16.99 -30.67
C LEU A 61 -13.17 18.11 -29.63
N TRP A 62 -12.17 18.97 -29.45
CA TRP A 62 -12.16 20.02 -28.43
C TRP A 62 -13.15 21.14 -28.73
N PRO A 63 -13.25 21.67 -29.95
CA PRO A 63 -14.32 22.60 -30.28
C PRO A 63 -15.70 21.96 -30.06
N THR A 64 -15.89 20.69 -30.45
CA THR A 64 -17.16 19.98 -30.26
C THR A 64 -17.43 19.71 -28.78
N LEU A 65 -16.42 19.36 -27.97
CA LEU A 65 -16.54 19.20 -26.52
C LEU A 65 -16.81 20.54 -25.83
N GLN A 66 -16.18 21.63 -26.28
CA GLN A 66 -16.40 22.98 -25.76
C GLN A 66 -17.80 23.48 -26.13
N LEU A 67 -18.27 23.19 -27.35
CA LEU A 67 -19.65 23.42 -27.78
C LEU A 67 -20.61 22.61 -26.90
N LEU A 68 -20.36 21.32 -26.72
CA LEU A 68 -21.14 20.44 -25.85
C LEU A 68 -21.16 20.98 -24.42
N GLN A 69 -20.02 21.37 -23.85
CA GLN A 69 -19.87 21.98 -22.52
C GLN A 69 -20.70 23.26 -22.35
N ARG A 70 -20.90 24.03 -23.42
CA ARG A 70 -21.75 25.23 -23.43
C ARG A 70 -23.24 24.93 -23.60
N THR A 71 -23.61 23.69 -23.93
CA THR A 71 -25.03 23.29 -24.00
C THR A 71 -25.59 22.95 -22.61
N PRO A 72 -26.89 23.16 -22.38
CA PRO A 72 -27.56 22.68 -21.16
C PRO A 72 -27.62 21.15 -21.05
N VAL A 73 -27.23 20.42 -22.11
CA VAL A 73 -27.17 18.95 -22.13
C VAL A 73 -25.93 18.44 -21.40
N TYR A 74 -24.80 19.14 -21.45
CA TYR A 74 -23.57 18.65 -20.83
C TYR A 74 -23.64 18.52 -19.31
N PRO A 75 -24.15 19.50 -18.54
CA PRO A 75 -24.39 19.32 -17.11
C PRO A 75 -25.32 18.14 -16.82
N ARG A 76 -26.34 17.90 -17.65
CA ARG A 76 -27.26 16.76 -17.51
C ARG A 76 -26.56 15.43 -17.80
N LEU A 77 -25.70 15.36 -18.82
CA LEU A 77 -24.93 14.17 -19.19
C LEU A 77 -23.89 13.85 -18.11
N VAL A 78 -23.19 14.86 -17.59
CA VAL A 78 -22.25 14.71 -16.48
C VAL A 78 -22.99 14.25 -15.22
N ASN A 79 -24.13 14.87 -14.88
CA ASN A 79 -24.95 14.44 -13.75
C ASN A 79 -25.44 13.00 -13.93
N PHE A 80 -25.91 12.62 -15.12
CA PHE A 80 -26.30 11.25 -15.44
C PHE A 80 -25.12 10.27 -15.26
N CYS A 81 -23.94 10.58 -15.77
CA CYS A 81 -22.74 9.74 -15.59
C CYS A 81 -22.29 9.66 -14.12
N VAL A 82 -22.50 10.70 -13.33
CA VAL A 82 -22.21 10.73 -11.89
C VAL A 82 -23.24 9.92 -11.10
N GLU A 83 -24.54 10.08 -11.40
CA GLU A 83 -25.65 9.33 -10.80
C GLU A 83 -25.57 7.83 -11.13
N HIS A 84 -25.19 7.49 -12.37
CA HIS A 84 -25.04 6.12 -12.85
C HIS A 84 -23.58 5.64 -12.86
N ARG A 85 -22.69 6.31 -12.10
CA ARG A 85 -21.25 5.99 -12.08
C ARG A 85 -20.96 4.54 -11.77
N GLY A 86 -21.71 3.92 -10.84
CA GLY A 86 -21.55 2.51 -10.50
C GLY A 86 -21.75 1.58 -11.69
N TRP A 87 -22.75 1.85 -12.53
CA TRP A 87 -23.00 1.11 -13.77
C TRP A 87 -21.87 1.30 -14.77
N PHE A 88 -21.43 2.55 -14.98
CA PHE A 88 -20.31 2.85 -15.86
C PHE A 88 -19.03 2.09 -15.43
N LEU A 89 -18.68 2.16 -14.15
CA LEU A 89 -17.49 1.48 -13.62
C LEU A 89 -17.58 -0.05 -13.75
N ALA A 90 -18.76 -0.64 -13.51
CA ALA A 90 -18.96 -2.08 -13.65
C ALA A 90 -18.82 -2.55 -15.11
N PHE A 91 -19.41 -1.84 -16.08
CA PHE A 91 -19.38 -2.27 -17.48
C PHE A 91 -18.11 -1.87 -18.24
N THR A 92 -17.32 -0.91 -17.74
CA THR A 92 -16.10 -0.44 -18.41
C THR A 92 -14.84 -0.74 -17.61
N MET A 93 -14.74 -0.22 -16.39
CA MET A 93 -13.50 -0.27 -15.60
C MET A 93 -13.22 -1.66 -15.04
N VAL A 94 -14.23 -2.45 -14.69
CA VAL A 94 -14.04 -3.84 -14.23
C VAL A 94 -13.44 -4.72 -15.35
N PRO A 95 -14.04 -4.81 -16.55
CA PRO A 95 -13.44 -5.56 -17.67
C PRO A 95 -12.05 -5.08 -18.06
N LEU A 96 -11.83 -3.76 -18.13
CA LEU A 96 -10.50 -3.20 -18.45
C LEU A 96 -9.48 -3.55 -17.37
N SER A 97 -9.85 -3.47 -16.10
CA SER A 97 -8.99 -3.86 -14.97
C SER A 97 -8.62 -5.33 -15.03
N PHE A 98 -9.58 -6.20 -15.36
CA PHE A 98 -9.35 -7.61 -15.55
C PHE A 98 -8.38 -7.87 -16.71
N ALA A 99 -8.64 -7.28 -17.89
CA ALA A 99 -7.77 -7.43 -19.07
C ALA A 99 -6.34 -6.96 -18.79
N HIS A 100 -6.17 -5.80 -18.14
CA HIS A 100 -4.86 -5.30 -17.72
C HIS A 100 -4.20 -6.23 -16.69
N GLY A 101 -4.97 -6.78 -15.75
CA GLY A 101 -4.49 -7.76 -14.78
C GLY A 101 -3.98 -9.05 -15.44
N GLN A 102 -4.72 -9.59 -16.42
CA GLN A 102 -4.30 -10.76 -17.19
C GLN A 102 -3.04 -10.46 -18.01
N TYR A 103 -3.01 -9.33 -18.71
CA TYR A 103 -1.84 -8.87 -19.44
C TYR A 103 -0.61 -8.76 -18.52
N SER A 104 -0.76 -8.09 -17.37
CA SER A 104 0.31 -7.95 -16.38
C SER A 104 0.75 -9.30 -15.82
N CYS A 105 -0.18 -10.23 -15.59
CA CYS A 105 0.11 -11.59 -15.13
C CYS A 105 0.96 -12.34 -16.17
N VAL A 106 0.56 -12.30 -17.45
CA VAL A 106 1.28 -12.93 -18.56
C VAL A 106 2.66 -12.29 -18.74
N CYS A 107 2.76 -10.97 -18.76
CA CYS A 107 4.03 -10.25 -18.87
C CYS A 107 4.96 -10.56 -17.69
N ASN A 108 4.42 -10.60 -16.47
CA ASN A 108 5.20 -10.96 -15.28
C ASN A 108 5.62 -12.42 -15.29
N TRP A 109 4.75 -13.34 -15.70
CA TRP A 109 5.08 -14.75 -15.85
C TRP A 109 6.16 -14.95 -16.90
N TYR A 110 6.01 -14.35 -18.09
CA TYR A 110 7.00 -14.41 -19.17
C TYR A 110 8.33 -13.82 -18.71
N SER A 111 8.28 -12.66 -18.05
CA SER A 111 9.46 -12.06 -17.46
C SER A 111 10.10 -12.99 -16.44
N ARG A 112 9.35 -13.61 -15.52
CA ARG A 112 9.87 -14.57 -14.53
C ARG A 112 10.41 -15.86 -15.10
N ALA A 113 9.74 -16.41 -16.12
CA ALA A 113 10.14 -17.68 -16.70
C ALA A 113 11.42 -17.52 -17.54
N PHE A 114 11.56 -16.40 -18.24
CA PHE A 114 12.56 -16.24 -19.30
C PHE A 114 13.52 -15.05 -19.11
N LEU A 115 13.08 -13.95 -18.50
CA LEU A 115 13.82 -12.68 -18.43
C LEU A 115 14.31 -12.27 -17.04
N THR A 116 13.81 -12.88 -15.95
CA THR A 116 14.23 -12.50 -14.60
C THR A 116 15.70 -12.83 -14.49
N THR A 117 16.44 -11.76 -14.27
CA THR A 117 17.87 -11.77 -14.12
C THR A 117 18.17 -11.17 -12.74
N PRO A 118 17.90 -11.91 -11.64
CA PRO A 118 18.30 -11.47 -10.31
C PRO A 118 19.77 -11.06 -10.25
N HIS A 119 20.63 -11.76 -10.99
CA HIS A 119 22.06 -11.45 -11.15
C HIS A 119 22.34 -10.09 -11.83
N LEU A 120 21.38 -9.48 -12.55
CA LEU A 120 21.49 -8.13 -13.11
C LEU A 120 20.96 -7.05 -12.16
N HIS A 121 20.60 -7.40 -10.92
CA HIS A 121 20.22 -6.43 -9.89
C HIS A 121 21.25 -5.30 -9.77
N ASP A 122 22.52 -5.63 -9.58
CA ASP A 122 23.58 -4.62 -9.39
C ASP A 122 23.78 -3.73 -10.63
N SER A 123 23.53 -4.25 -11.83
CA SER A 123 23.53 -3.46 -13.06
C SER A 123 22.39 -2.43 -13.07
N ARG A 124 21.18 -2.85 -12.69
CA ARG A 124 20.01 -1.96 -12.59
C ARG A 124 20.13 -0.96 -11.45
N VAL A 125 20.79 -1.32 -10.34
CA VAL A 125 21.11 -0.38 -9.26
C VAL A 125 22.12 0.68 -9.73
N ARG A 126 23.14 0.28 -10.50
CA ARG A 126 24.09 1.24 -11.10
C ARG A 126 23.39 2.26 -12.01
N GLU A 127 22.32 1.86 -12.70
CA GLU A 127 21.52 2.78 -13.49
C GLU A 127 20.77 3.82 -12.63
N VAL A 128 20.25 3.42 -11.46
CA VAL A 128 19.68 4.37 -10.49
C VAL A 128 20.76 5.33 -9.99
N GLN A 129 21.96 4.83 -9.63
CA GLN A 129 23.08 5.67 -9.23
C GLN A 129 23.50 6.65 -10.33
N ARG A 130 23.52 6.21 -11.59
CA ARG A 130 23.84 7.05 -12.75
C ARG A 130 22.85 8.20 -12.89
N GLN A 131 21.55 7.94 -12.79
CA GLN A 131 20.50 8.98 -12.82
C GLN A 131 20.70 10.00 -11.68
N VAL A 132 20.94 9.54 -10.45
CA VAL A 132 21.16 10.43 -9.29
C VAL A 132 22.44 11.27 -9.46
N ARG A 133 23.53 10.68 -9.96
CA ARG A 133 24.78 11.42 -10.24
C ARG A 133 24.61 12.44 -11.36
N ALA A 134 23.86 12.11 -12.40
CA ALA A 134 23.53 13.05 -13.47
C ALA A 134 22.69 14.23 -12.94
N TRP A 135 21.71 13.97 -12.08
CA TRP A 135 20.94 15.01 -11.39
C TRP A 135 21.81 15.90 -10.50
N ASN A 136 22.77 15.31 -9.76
CA ASN A 136 23.76 16.07 -8.98
C ASN A 136 24.62 16.98 -9.88
N ALA A 137 25.13 16.45 -10.99
CA ALA A 137 25.92 17.22 -11.96
C ALA A 137 25.12 18.35 -12.63
N ALA A 138 23.79 18.20 -12.74
CA ALA A 138 22.88 19.22 -13.25
C ALA A 138 22.54 20.34 -12.22
N GLY A 139 23.17 20.31 -11.03
CA GLY A 139 23.07 21.38 -10.03
C GLY A 139 21.84 21.31 -9.11
N ARG A 140 21.23 20.12 -8.95
CA ARG A 140 20.13 19.88 -7.98
C ARG A 140 18.94 20.84 -8.09
N LYS A 141 18.54 21.21 -9.31
CA LYS A 141 17.51 22.25 -9.56
C LYS A 141 16.15 21.98 -8.90
N ARG A 142 15.79 20.70 -8.72
CA ARG A 142 14.52 20.25 -8.13
C ARG A 142 14.77 19.00 -7.27
N PRO A 143 14.03 18.79 -6.17
CA PRO A 143 14.10 17.55 -5.41
C PRO A 143 13.76 16.34 -6.27
N MET A 144 14.31 15.17 -5.94
CA MET A 144 14.05 13.91 -6.61
C MET A 144 12.89 13.14 -5.98
N VAL A 145 12.17 12.39 -6.81
CA VAL A 145 11.13 11.42 -6.41
C VAL A 145 11.20 10.21 -7.33
N THR A 146 10.57 9.11 -6.94
CA THR A 146 10.41 7.94 -7.83
C THR A 146 9.57 8.32 -9.05
N ALA A 147 9.94 7.85 -10.24
CA ALA A 147 9.18 8.05 -11.48
C ALA A 147 7.83 7.30 -11.53
N ARG A 148 7.52 6.48 -10.52
CA ARG A 148 6.22 5.79 -10.40
C ARG A 148 5.09 6.81 -10.40
N ALA A 149 4.21 6.69 -11.39
CA ALA A 149 3.11 7.60 -11.59
C ALA A 149 2.13 7.61 -10.39
N PRO A 150 1.60 8.78 -9.96
CA PRO A 150 0.67 8.89 -8.84
C PRO A 150 -0.53 7.94 -8.89
N TRP A 151 -1.09 7.74 -10.09
CA TRP A 151 -2.27 6.90 -10.27
C TRP A 151 -2.00 5.40 -9.99
N LEU A 152 -0.74 4.96 -10.00
CA LEU A 152 -0.34 3.60 -9.61
C LEU A 152 -0.16 3.43 -8.10
N ALA A 153 -0.19 4.51 -7.32
CA ALA A 153 -0.14 4.43 -5.87
C ALA A 153 -1.50 3.96 -5.34
N VAL A 154 -1.49 3.19 -4.25
CA VAL A 154 -2.71 2.72 -3.57
C VAL A 154 -3.12 3.69 -2.44
N SER A 155 -2.80 4.98 -2.58
CA SER A 155 -3.18 6.05 -1.65
C SER A 155 -4.29 6.91 -2.27
N ILE A 156 -5.38 7.19 -1.54
CA ILE A 156 -6.47 8.03 -2.05
C ILE A 156 -6.07 9.50 -2.30
N ARG A 157 -4.93 9.93 -1.75
CA ARG A 157 -4.45 11.30 -1.87
C ARG A 157 -4.14 11.71 -3.31
N VAL A 158 -4.24 13.02 -3.53
CA VAL A 158 -3.73 13.67 -4.73
C VAL A 158 -2.24 14.01 -4.52
N GLU A 159 -1.33 13.20 -5.07
CA GLU A 159 0.13 13.38 -4.95
C GLU A 159 0.68 14.52 -5.86
N SER A 160 0.20 15.76 -5.72
CA SER A 160 0.65 16.89 -6.56
C SER A 160 2.11 17.29 -6.32
N TYR A 161 2.74 16.86 -5.24
CA TYR A 161 4.14 17.17 -4.94
C TYR A 161 5.10 16.72 -6.06
N LYS A 162 4.77 15.63 -6.78
CA LYS A 162 5.61 15.06 -7.84
C LYS A 162 5.73 15.96 -9.08
N ASP A 163 4.81 16.90 -9.29
CA ASP A 163 4.82 17.78 -10.47
C ASP A 163 6.02 18.76 -10.45
N SER A 164 6.50 19.06 -9.24
CA SER A 164 7.65 19.96 -9.00
C SER A 164 8.99 19.24 -8.81
N CYS A 165 9.02 17.90 -8.97
CA CYS A 165 10.18 17.07 -8.65
C CYS A 165 10.81 16.42 -9.90
N GLU A 166 12.10 16.11 -9.82
CA GLU A 166 12.81 15.27 -10.79
C GLU A 166 12.42 13.79 -10.60
N LYS A 167 12.16 13.07 -11.70
CA LYS A 167 11.64 11.70 -11.66
C LYS A 167 12.76 10.70 -11.92
N ILE A 168 13.10 9.92 -10.90
CA ILE A 168 14.13 8.86 -10.99
C ILE A 168 13.46 7.51 -11.21
N SER A 169 13.84 6.84 -12.30
CA SER A 169 13.28 5.54 -12.67
C SER A 169 13.87 4.42 -11.82
N ILE A 170 13.00 3.67 -11.14
CA ILE A 170 13.36 2.52 -10.29
C ILE A 170 12.54 1.31 -10.76
N ASN A 171 13.03 0.61 -11.78
CA ASN A 171 12.36 -0.55 -12.35
C ASN A 171 12.91 -1.85 -11.74
N LEU A 172 12.67 -2.03 -10.43
CA LEU A 172 13.19 -3.13 -9.64
C LEU A 172 12.02 -3.92 -9.01
N GLN A 173 11.72 -5.11 -9.57
CA GLN A 173 10.54 -5.94 -9.27
C GLN A 173 10.84 -7.46 -9.14
N ASN A 174 12.09 -7.84 -8.92
CA ASN A 174 12.52 -9.22 -8.79
C ASN A 174 12.64 -9.66 -7.33
N ILE A 175 12.23 -10.90 -7.08
CA ILE A 175 12.64 -11.64 -5.88
C ILE A 175 14.06 -12.13 -6.18
N LEU A 176 15.01 -11.77 -5.32
CA LEU A 176 16.44 -11.95 -5.57
C LEU A 176 16.94 -13.28 -5.02
N GLU A 177 16.54 -13.61 -3.80
CA GLU A 177 17.00 -14.80 -3.08
C GLU A 177 15.97 -15.22 -2.03
N VAL A 178 15.79 -16.52 -1.82
CA VAL A 178 15.05 -17.10 -0.69
C VAL A 178 16.03 -18.02 0.04
N ASN A 179 16.29 -17.73 1.31
CA ASN A 179 17.20 -18.51 2.14
C ASN A 179 16.39 -19.19 3.25
N THR A 180 16.22 -20.51 3.14
CA THR A 180 15.43 -21.32 4.08
C THR A 180 16.19 -21.71 5.34
N GLU A 181 17.52 -21.53 5.37
CA GLU A 181 18.33 -21.76 6.58
C GLU A 181 18.30 -20.52 7.49
N ARG A 182 18.51 -19.33 6.91
CA ARG A 182 18.41 -18.03 7.60
C ARG A 182 16.98 -17.57 7.78
N MET A 183 16.01 -18.24 7.17
CA MET A 183 14.59 -17.87 7.15
C MET A 183 14.38 -16.44 6.65
N THR A 184 14.99 -16.10 5.51
CA THR A 184 14.87 -14.78 4.88
C THR A 184 14.50 -14.83 3.40
N VAL A 185 13.90 -13.74 2.92
CA VAL A 185 13.75 -13.44 1.49
C VAL A 185 14.36 -12.07 1.18
N ARG A 186 15.21 -12.02 0.16
CA ARG A 186 15.74 -10.78 -0.38
C ARG A 186 15.01 -10.42 -1.66
N CYS A 187 14.51 -9.20 -1.77
CA CYS A 187 13.72 -8.76 -2.92
C CYS A 187 13.86 -7.27 -3.23
N GLU A 188 13.47 -6.91 -4.45
CA GLU A 188 13.42 -5.54 -4.95
C GLU A 188 12.15 -4.80 -4.50
N PRO A 189 12.17 -3.45 -4.39
CA PRO A 189 11.11 -2.64 -3.76
C PRO A 189 9.74 -2.72 -4.45
N LEU A 190 9.68 -2.96 -5.76
CA LEU A 190 8.41 -3.05 -6.49
C LEU A 190 7.81 -4.46 -6.53
N VAL A 191 8.43 -5.44 -5.87
CA VAL A 191 7.76 -6.72 -5.61
C VAL A 191 6.51 -6.44 -4.78
N ASN A 192 5.36 -6.94 -5.23
CA ASN A 192 4.08 -6.77 -4.53
C ASN A 192 3.65 -8.01 -3.73
N MET A 193 2.65 -7.86 -2.86
CA MET A 193 2.17 -8.95 -1.99
C MET A 193 1.59 -10.13 -2.78
N GLY A 194 0.97 -9.86 -3.93
CA GLY A 194 0.51 -10.90 -4.83
C GLY A 194 1.66 -11.70 -5.45
N GLN A 195 2.77 -11.04 -5.74
CA GLN A 195 3.97 -11.61 -6.33
C GLN A 195 4.78 -12.42 -5.32
N ILE A 196 4.95 -11.91 -4.10
CA ILE A 196 5.70 -12.58 -3.03
C ILE A 196 4.94 -13.82 -2.52
N SER A 197 3.62 -13.72 -2.32
CA SER A 197 2.79 -14.85 -1.87
C SER A 197 2.75 -15.98 -2.89
N ARG A 198 2.64 -15.67 -4.19
CA ARG A 198 2.69 -16.68 -5.27
C ARG A 198 4.05 -17.39 -5.36
N HIS A 199 5.12 -16.78 -4.85
CA HIS A 199 6.46 -17.35 -4.88
C HIS A 199 6.77 -18.17 -3.62
N LEU A 200 6.48 -17.62 -2.43
CA LEU A 200 6.83 -18.26 -1.16
C LEU A 200 5.86 -19.36 -0.74
N ILE A 201 4.54 -19.20 -0.98
CA ILE A 201 3.54 -20.16 -0.47
C ILE A 201 3.77 -21.58 -1.01
N PRO A 202 4.04 -21.79 -2.32
CA PRO A 202 4.35 -23.12 -2.84
C PRO A 202 5.61 -23.76 -2.24
N MET A 203 6.50 -22.95 -1.65
CA MET A 203 7.71 -23.42 -0.97
C MET A 203 7.47 -23.73 0.51
N GLY A 204 6.26 -23.52 1.03
CA GLY A 204 5.93 -23.70 2.44
C GLY A 204 6.27 -22.49 3.33
N TYR A 205 6.43 -21.30 2.74
CA TYR A 205 6.78 -20.08 3.49
C TYR A 205 5.85 -18.89 3.19
N ALA A 206 5.81 -17.94 4.11
CA ALA A 206 5.22 -16.61 3.92
C ALA A 206 6.11 -15.54 4.58
N LEU A 207 5.89 -14.25 4.27
CA LEU A 207 6.48 -13.17 5.07
C LEU A 207 5.96 -13.27 6.51
N ALA A 208 6.81 -12.95 7.49
CA ALA A 208 6.41 -12.91 8.89
C ALA A 208 5.22 -11.96 9.15
N VAL A 209 5.16 -10.85 8.40
CA VAL A 209 3.99 -9.96 8.29
C VAL A 209 3.54 -9.92 6.84
N MET A 210 2.42 -10.56 6.52
CA MET A 210 1.87 -10.67 5.16
C MET A 210 0.63 -9.79 5.00
N VAL A 211 0.78 -8.63 4.36
CA VAL A 211 -0.31 -7.66 4.09
C VAL A 211 -1.30 -8.18 3.03
N GLU A 212 -2.59 -7.86 3.18
CA GLU A 212 -3.75 -8.54 2.57
C GLU A 212 -4.07 -8.19 1.11
N MET A 213 -3.40 -7.18 0.55
CA MET A 213 -3.75 -6.68 -0.76
C MET A 213 -2.67 -6.94 -1.80
N ASP A 214 -3.04 -7.70 -2.84
CA ASP A 214 -2.17 -8.20 -3.91
C ASP A 214 -1.28 -7.09 -4.53
N ASP A 215 -1.82 -5.87 -4.72
CA ASP A 215 -1.18 -4.76 -5.44
C ASP A 215 -0.20 -3.91 -4.59
N LEU A 216 -0.13 -4.13 -3.27
CA LEU A 216 0.75 -3.37 -2.39
C LEU A 216 2.20 -3.81 -2.56
N THR A 217 3.10 -2.85 -2.82
CA THR A 217 4.53 -3.08 -3.02
C THR A 217 5.30 -3.05 -1.72
N ILE A 218 6.26 -3.96 -1.55
CA ILE A 218 7.11 -4.09 -0.37
C ILE A 218 7.77 -2.75 0.01
N GLY A 219 8.35 -2.03 -0.96
CA GLY A 219 8.99 -0.74 -0.67
C GLY A 219 8.02 0.35 -0.20
N GLY A 220 6.78 0.32 -0.68
CA GLY A 220 5.74 1.26 -0.26
C GLY A 220 5.30 1.02 1.19
N LEU A 221 5.13 -0.25 1.56
CA LEU A 221 4.75 -0.66 2.91
C LEU A 221 5.87 -0.40 3.93
N LEU A 222 7.12 -0.67 3.55
CA LEU A 222 8.27 -0.45 4.43
C LEU A 222 8.57 1.02 4.69
N MET A 223 8.42 1.88 3.67
CA MET A 223 8.69 3.31 3.80
C MET A 223 7.47 4.10 4.32
N GLY A 224 6.27 3.55 4.22
CA GLY A 224 5.06 4.09 4.80
C GLY A 224 4.72 3.35 6.09
N VAL A 225 3.77 2.43 6.00
CA VAL A 225 3.32 1.57 7.09
C VAL A 225 2.96 0.20 6.53
N GLY A 226 3.28 -0.86 7.27
CA GLY A 226 2.83 -2.22 6.98
C GLY A 226 2.42 -2.88 8.30
N VAL A 227 1.13 -3.00 8.51
CA VAL A 227 0.51 -3.60 9.71
C VAL A 227 -0.52 -4.62 9.25
N GLU A 228 -0.64 -5.74 9.97
CA GLU A 228 -1.55 -6.82 9.57
C GLU A 228 -1.84 -7.83 10.70
N VAL A 229 -2.59 -8.90 10.42
CA VAL A 229 -2.98 -9.98 11.35
C VAL A 229 -1.88 -10.59 12.23
N SER A 230 -0.60 -10.52 11.87
CA SER A 230 0.51 -11.06 12.68
C SER A 230 1.33 -9.97 13.38
N SER A 231 0.91 -8.71 13.26
CA SER A 231 1.61 -7.57 13.85
C SER A 231 1.53 -7.52 15.37
N HIS A 232 0.59 -8.21 16.00
CA HIS A 232 0.54 -8.39 17.45
C HIS A 232 1.65 -9.30 17.97
N ILE A 233 2.37 -10.00 17.10
CA ILE A 233 3.57 -10.79 17.42
C ILE A 233 4.81 -10.07 16.88
N HIS A 234 4.81 -9.72 15.59
CA HIS A 234 6.02 -9.26 14.90
C HIS A 234 6.17 -7.73 14.86
N GLY A 235 5.16 -6.96 15.27
CA GLY A 235 5.10 -5.51 15.07
C GLY A 235 4.83 -5.15 13.61
N PHE A 236 5.31 -3.99 13.17
CA PHE A 236 5.20 -3.59 11.76
C PHE A 236 6.04 -4.48 10.84
N LEU A 237 5.71 -4.51 9.55
CA LEU A 237 6.52 -5.17 8.52
C LEU A 237 7.99 -4.73 8.57
N SER A 238 8.26 -3.46 8.87
CA SER A 238 9.62 -2.95 9.05
C SER A 238 10.42 -3.61 10.18
N GLU A 239 9.75 -4.13 11.21
CA GLU A 239 10.42 -4.84 12.32
C GLU A 239 10.98 -6.19 11.89
N THR A 240 10.46 -6.74 10.78
CA THR A 240 10.89 -8.02 10.19
C THR A 240 12.02 -7.85 9.17
N VAL A 241 12.53 -6.63 8.99
CA VAL A 241 13.64 -6.36 8.08
C VAL A 241 14.97 -6.67 8.76
N HIS A 242 15.83 -7.39 8.05
CA HIS A 242 17.23 -7.61 8.46
C HIS A 242 18.16 -6.56 7.87
N ALA A 243 17.92 -6.13 6.62
CA ALA A 243 18.72 -5.11 5.97
C ALA A 243 17.99 -4.40 4.83
N TYR A 244 18.36 -3.15 4.61
CA TYR A 244 18.01 -2.38 3.42
C TYR A 244 19.26 -2.09 2.57
N GLN A 245 19.05 -1.93 1.26
CA GLN A 245 20.01 -1.30 0.37
C GLN A 245 19.38 -0.05 -0.23
N VAL A 246 20.07 1.08 -0.13
CA VAL A 246 19.55 2.41 -0.46
C VAL A 246 20.55 3.19 -1.31
N VAL A 247 20.08 3.77 -2.40
CA VAL A 247 20.83 4.78 -3.16
C VAL A 247 20.53 6.16 -2.57
N LEU A 248 21.55 6.80 -2.02
CA LEU A 248 21.46 8.09 -1.32
C LEU A 248 21.39 9.29 -2.30
N GLY A 249 21.14 10.49 -1.78
CA GLY A 249 21.01 11.71 -2.58
C GLY A 249 22.29 12.11 -3.34
N ASN A 250 23.46 11.67 -2.89
CA ASN A 250 24.74 11.85 -3.59
C ASN A 250 25.03 10.73 -4.63
N GLY A 251 24.16 9.72 -4.74
CA GLY A 251 24.32 8.58 -5.65
C GLY A 251 25.21 7.44 -5.13
N SER A 252 25.65 7.47 -3.87
CA SER A 252 26.28 6.31 -3.23
C SER A 252 25.25 5.24 -2.90
N LEU A 253 25.65 3.97 -2.97
CA LEU A 253 24.85 2.83 -2.53
C LEU A 253 25.30 2.46 -1.12
N VAL A 254 24.36 2.39 -0.19
CA VAL A 254 24.63 2.03 1.21
C VAL A 254 23.76 0.84 1.59
N ARG A 255 24.32 -0.09 2.37
CA ARG A 255 23.58 -1.11 3.08
C ARG A 255 23.39 -0.64 4.52
N CYS A 256 22.19 -0.82 5.07
CA CYS A 256 21.94 -0.58 6.49
C CYS A 256 21.20 -1.75 7.13
N SER A 257 21.55 -2.03 8.38
CA SER A 257 20.97 -3.06 9.26
C SER A 257 21.08 -2.58 10.71
N ARG A 258 20.61 -3.39 11.68
CA ARG A 258 20.75 -3.07 13.11
C ARG A 258 22.20 -2.82 13.55
N ASP A 259 23.17 -3.45 12.88
CA ASP A 259 24.61 -3.34 13.21
C ASP A 259 25.43 -2.52 12.20
N GLU A 260 24.83 -2.02 11.11
CA GLU A 260 25.54 -1.29 10.04
C GLU A 260 24.69 -0.09 9.61
N ASN A 261 25.18 1.15 9.73
CA ASN A 261 24.37 2.36 9.46
C ASN A 261 23.01 2.31 10.19
N ALA A 262 23.04 1.97 11.49
CA ALA A 262 21.87 1.68 12.29
C ALA A 262 20.90 2.86 12.39
N ASP A 263 21.43 4.08 12.46
CA ASP A 263 20.68 5.33 12.38
C ASP A 263 19.80 5.37 11.12
N LEU A 264 20.37 5.13 9.94
CA LEU A 264 19.60 5.06 8.70
C LEU A 264 18.60 3.91 8.71
N PHE A 265 18.99 2.73 9.20
CA PHE A 265 18.09 1.57 9.29
C PHE A 265 16.82 1.89 10.08
N HIS A 266 16.96 2.54 11.24
CA HIS A 266 15.85 2.92 12.11
C HIS A 266 15.08 4.16 11.62
N ALA A 267 15.70 5.05 10.82
CA ALA A 267 15.05 6.23 10.26
C ALA A 267 14.25 5.97 8.97
N LEU A 268 14.49 4.85 8.28
CA LEU A 268 13.85 4.53 7.00
C LEU A 268 12.34 4.24 7.09
N PRO A 269 11.84 3.47 8.07
CA PRO A 269 10.39 3.31 8.27
C PRO A 269 9.71 4.66 8.45
N TRP A 270 8.50 4.82 7.90
CA TRP A 270 7.74 6.09 7.89
C TRP A 270 8.43 7.29 7.20
N SER A 271 9.62 7.12 6.60
CA SER A 271 10.30 8.20 5.87
C SER A 271 9.63 8.56 4.54
N HIS A 272 8.68 7.75 4.08
CA HIS A 272 8.08 7.83 2.75
C HIS A 272 9.11 7.91 1.62
N GLY A 273 10.30 7.32 1.78
CA GLY A 273 11.37 7.36 0.77
C GLY A 273 11.97 8.75 0.58
N THR A 274 12.07 9.53 1.65
CA THR A 274 12.69 10.87 1.65
C THR A 274 14.12 10.90 2.19
N LEU A 275 14.69 9.73 2.53
CA LEU A 275 16.09 9.57 2.91
C LEU A 275 16.96 8.93 1.82
N GLY A 276 16.32 8.35 0.79
CA GLY A 276 17.00 7.69 -0.31
C GLY A 276 16.06 6.79 -1.10
N PHE A 277 16.59 6.21 -2.18
CA PHE A 277 15.87 5.25 -3.00
C PHE A 277 16.17 3.83 -2.54
N LEU A 278 15.18 3.17 -1.93
CA LEU A 278 15.26 1.74 -1.62
C LEU A 278 15.44 0.95 -2.92
N VAL A 279 16.45 0.09 -2.99
CA VAL A 279 16.73 -0.76 -4.15
C VAL A 279 16.66 -2.26 -3.84
N ALA A 280 16.91 -2.67 -2.60
CA ALA A 280 16.72 -4.04 -2.15
C ALA A 280 16.39 -4.08 -0.65
N VAL A 281 15.74 -5.15 -0.21
CA VAL A 281 15.45 -5.42 1.21
C VAL A 281 15.58 -6.92 1.49
N GLU A 282 16.05 -7.28 2.68
CA GLU A 282 16.04 -8.65 3.24
C GLU A 282 15.00 -8.72 4.39
N LEU A 283 14.00 -9.59 4.27
CA LEU A 283 12.85 -9.73 5.18
C LEU A 283 12.78 -11.13 5.78
N SER A 284 12.27 -11.27 7.00
CA SER A 284 12.01 -12.57 7.62
C SER A 284 10.84 -13.29 6.94
N ILE A 285 11.00 -14.61 6.77
CA ILE A 285 9.92 -15.53 6.37
C ILE A 285 9.61 -16.53 7.49
N VAL A 286 8.39 -17.05 7.49
CA VAL A 286 7.91 -18.03 8.48
C VAL A 286 7.37 -19.27 7.76
N PRO A 287 7.48 -20.46 8.38
CA PRO A 287 6.84 -21.65 7.86
C PRO A 287 5.32 -21.51 7.95
N ILE A 288 4.62 -22.11 6.98
CA ILE A 288 3.17 -22.06 6.86
C ILE A 288 2.61 -23.44 6.52
N LYS A 289 1.29 -23.57 6.58
CA LYS A 289 0.54 -24.76 6.14
C LYS A 289 -0.50 -24.38 5.09
N ALA A 290 -1.12 -25.38 4.46
CA ALA A 290 -2.00 -25.17 3.31
C ALA A 290 -3.28 -24.36 3.64
N TYR A 291 -3.74 -24.41 4.89
CA TYR A 291 -4.94 -23.75 5.37
C TYR A 291 -4.67 -22.91 6.61
N VAL A 292 -5.64 -22.08 6.95
CA VAL A 292 -5.77 -21.42 8.25
C VAL A 292 -7.04 -21.93 8.89
N HIS A 293 -6.93 -22.52 10.08
CA HIS A 293 -8.07 -22.83 10.94
C HIS A 293 -8.48 -21.53 11.65
N MET A 294 -9.66 -21.05 11.32
CA MET A 294 -10.22 -19.81 11.84
C MET A 294 -11.18 -20.10 12.99
N LYS A 295 -11.13 -19.26 14.02
CA LYS A 295 -12.14 -19.20 15.09
C LYS A 295 -12.72 -17.80 15.11
N TYR A 296 -14.05 -17.68 15.15
CA TYR A 296 -14.80 -16.42 15.16
C TYR A 296 -15.47 -16.23 16.52
N ILE A 297 -15.23 -15.08 17.13
CA ILE A 297 -15.60 -14.77 18.51
C ILE A 297 -16.40 -13.46 18.49
N PRO A 298 -17.74 -13.51 18.43
CA PRO A 298 -18.56 -12.32 18.53
C PRO A 298 -18.41 -11.67 19.92
N CYS A 299 -18.52 -10.36 19.95
CA CYS A 299 -18.51 -9.49 21.12
C CYS A 299 -19.68 -8.52 21.01
N TYR A 300 -20.38 -8.29 22.12
CA TYR A 300 -21.60 -7.47 22.16
C TYR A 300 -21.46 -6.26 23.11
N SER A 301 -20.24 -5.94 23.54
CA SER A 301 -19.89 -4.69 24.18
C SER A 301 -18.41 -4.35 23.95
N GLN A 302 -18.07 -3.06 24.08
CA GLN A 302 -16.67 -2.61 24.02
C GLN A 302 -15.82 -3.18 25.17
N ASP A 303 -16.41 -3.40 26.35
CA ASP A 303 -15.76 -4.04 27.50
C ASP A 303 -15.35 -5.48 27.20
N GLU A 304 -16.29 -6.24 26.61
CA GLU A 304 -16.04 -7.61 26.21
C GLU A 304 -14.94 -7.69 25.15
N LEU A 305 -15.00 -6.81 24.14
CA LEU A 305 -14.00 -6.72 23.07
C LEU A 305 -12.59 -6.45 23.64
N LEU A 306 -12.44 -5.41 24.45
CA LEU A 306 -11.15 -5.04 25.05
C LEU A 306 -10.59 -6.17 25.92
N ARG A 307 -11.43 -6.78 26.77
CA ARG A 307 -11.02 -7.88 27.65
C ARG A 307 -10.54 -9.09 26.84
N LYS A 308 -11.30 -9.52 25.83
CA LYS A 308 -10.94 -10.67 24.99
C LYS A 308 -9.66 -10.41 24.20
N LEU A 309 -9.51 -9.23 23.60
CA LEU A 309 -8.28 -8.85 22.88
C LEU A 309 -7.06 -8.79 23.79
N THR A 310 -7.19 -8.22 24.99
CA THR A 310 -6.10 -8.17 25.98
C THR A 310 -5.64 -9.59 26.32
N VAL A 311 -6.58 -10.49 26.63
CA VAL A 311 -6.24 -11.89 26.91
C VAL A 311 -5.57 -12.55 25.71
N LEU A 312 -6.15 -12.46 24.51
CA LEU A 312 -5.63 -13.12 23.31
C LEU A 312 -4.22 -12.65 22.91
N THR A 313 -3.93 -11.36 23.11
CA THR A 313 -2.64 -10.76 22.75
C THR A 313 -1.56 -10.94 23.82
N ASP A 314 -1.94 -11.24 25.06
CA ASP A 314 -1.02 -11.48 26.19
C ASP A 314 -0.69 -12.96 26.43
N LEU A 315 -1.34 -13.89 25.72
CA LEU A 315 -1.01 -15.31 25.81
C LEU A 315 0.46 -15.56 25.38
N PRO A 316 1.23 -16.36 26.14
CA PRO A 316 2.58 -16.76 25.71
C PRO A 316 2.59 -17.44 24.34
N ASN A 317 1.54 -18.19 24.03
CA ASN A 317 1.27 -18.81 22.74
C ASN A 317 0.04 -18.16 22.09
N ALA A 318 0.08 -16.85 21.90
CA ALA A 318 -0.97 -16.13 21.19
C ALA A 318 -1.20 -16.75 19.79
N PRO A 319 -2.46 -16.79 19.30
CA PRO A 319 -2.74 -17.24 17.94
C PRO A 319 -1.86 -16.51 16.92
N PRO A 320 -1.31 -17.18 15.90
CA PRO A 320 -0.41 -16.55 14.93
C PRO A 320 -1.04 -15.38 14.16
N LEU A 321 -2.37 -15.38 14.03
CA LEU A 321 -3.13 -14.41 13.26
C LEU A 321 -4.30 -13.91 14.11
N ILE A 322 -4.44 -12.60 14.28
CA ILE A 322 -5.57 -11.96 14.98
C ILE A 322 -6.02 -10.72 14.19
N GLU A 323 -7.31 -10.65 13.90
CA GLU A 323 -7.97 -9.44 13.40
C GLU A 323 -9.31 -9.27 14.09
N THR A 324 -9.83 -8.06 14.06
CA THR A 324 -11.20 -7.77 14.47
C THR A 324 -11.90 -6.95 13.41
N THR A 325 -13.19 -7.19 13.24
CA THR A 325 -14.06 -6.29 12.47
C THR A 325 -15.14 -5.76 13.39
N VAL A 326 -15.23 -4.43 13.52
CA VAL A 326 -16.24 -3.76 14.36
C VAL A 326 -17.43 -3.38 13.47
N TYR A 327 -18.63 -3.85 13.80
CA TYR A 327 -19.84 -3.67 12.97
C TYR A 327 -20.81 -2.62 13.51
N SER A 328 -20.68 -2.27 14.78
CA SER A 328 -21.39 -1.16 15.40
C SER A 328 -20.60 -0.63 16.59
N LYS A 329 -21.16 0.34 17.33
CA LYS A 329 -20.50 0.90 18.52
C LYS A 329 -20.20 -0.17 19.57
N ASP A 330 -21.04 -1.20 19.65
CA ASP A 330 -21.00 -2.23 20.70
C ASP A 330 -20.78 -3.65 20.15
N MET A 331 -20.89 -3.87 18.84
CA MET A 331 -20.76 -5.20 18.24
C MET A 331 -19.52 -5.32 17.38
N ALA A 332 -18.73 -6.37 17.63
CA ALA A 332 -17.55 -6.72 16.87
C ALA A 332 -17.37 -8.23 16.79
N VAL A 333 -16.58 -8.70 15.84
CA VAL A 333 -16.15 -10.10 15.78
C VAL A 333 -14.63 -10.12 15.77
N ILE A 334 -14.05 -10.72 16.81
CA ILE A 334 -12.62 -11.06 16.83
C ILE A 334 -12.50 -12.39 16.09
N PHE A 335 -11.49 -12.53 15.24
CA PHE A 335 -11.18 -13.82 14.66
C PHE A 335 -9.69 -14.11 14.69
N THR A 336 -9.39 -15.36 15.01
CA THR A 336 -8.02 -15.85 15.20
C THR A 336 -7.75 -16.96 14.20
N GLY A 337 -6.53 -17.01 13.67
CA GLY A 337 -6.11 -18.02 12.71
C GLY A 337 -4.89 -18.81 13.17
N GLU A 338 -4.95 -20.12 13.02
CA GLU A 338 -3.83 -21.05 13.22
C GLU A 338 -3.48 -21.74 11.90
N PHE A 339 -2.19 -21.84 11.55
CA PHE A 339 -1.80 -22.58 10.34
C PHE A 339 -2.16 -24.07 10.49
N SER A 340 -2.82 -24.64 9.49
CA SER A 340 -3.37 -25.99 9.51
C SER A 340 -3.13 -26.71 8.18
N ASP A 341 -2.93 -28.03 8.21
CA ASP A 341 -2.81 -28.87 7.01
C ASP A 341 -4.18 -29.10 6.32
N GLY A 342 -5.27 -28.72 6.99
CA GLY A 342 -6.65 -28.87 6.55
C GLY A 342 -7.54 -29.38 7.68
N PRO A 343 -8.88 -29.37 7.50
CA PRO A 343 -9.77 -29.98 8.46
C PRO A 343 -9.61 -31.51 8.44
N PRO A 344 -9.94 -32.18 9.56
CA PRO A 344 -10.22 -33.61 9.57
C PRO A 344 -11.25 -34.01 8.49
N THR A 345 -11.19 -35.26 7.99
CA THR A 345 -12.01 -35.72 6.86
C THR A 345 -13.52 -35.56 7.09
N ASP A 346 -14.00 -35.79 8.30
CA ASP A 346 -15.40 -35.61 8.72
C ASP A 346 -15.84 -34.14 8.74
N GLN A 347 -14.88 -33.21 8.79
CA GLN A 347 -15.09 -31.76 8.80
C GLN A 347 -14.75 -31.08 7.47
N ALA A 348 -14.53 -31.84 6.39
CA ALA A 348 -14.21 -31.29 5.06
C ALA A 348 -15.27 -30.28 4.54
N HIS A 349 -16.53 -30.42 4.97
CA HIS A 349 -17.60 -29.48 4.63
C HIS A 349 -17.42 -28.08 5.24
N ARG A 350 -16.54 -27.92 6.24
CA ARG A 350 -16.18 -26.64 6.87
C ARG A 350 -15.09 -25.88 6.12
N ILE A 351 -14.60 -26.39 4.98
CA ILE A 351 -13.66 -25.64 4.15
C ILE A 351 -14.36 -24.44 3.52
N ASN A 352 -13.90 -23.24 3.90
CA ASN A 352 -14.39 -21.98 3.39
C ASN A 352 -13.37 -21.30 2.48
N ASP A 353 -13.35 -21.66 1.20
CA ASP A 353 -12.56 -20.93 0.20
C ASP A 353 -13.17 -19.56 -0.13
N VAL A 354 -12.78 -18.53 0.63
CA VAL A 354 -13.24 -17.14 0.51
C VAL A 354 -12.81 -16.47 -0.81
N GLY A 355 -11.88 -17.07 -1.54
CA GLY A 355 -11.42 -16.58 -2.84
C GLY A 355 -12.43 -16.81 -3.96
N ARG A 356 -13.37 -17.74 -3.78
CA ARG A 356 -14.37 -18.11 -4.80
C ARG A 356 -15.33 -16.98 -5.12
N TRP A 357 -15.51 -16.74 -6.42
CA TRP A 357 -16.09 -15.48 -6.84
C TRP A 357 -17.55 -15.26 -6.43
N TRP A 358 -18.30 -16.35 -6.25
CA TRP A 358 -19.72 -16.35 -5.87
C TRP A 358 -19.96 -16.33 -4.37
N LYS A 359 -18.92 -16.49 -3.53
CA LYS A 359 -19.10 -16.45 -2.08
C LYS A 359 -19.33 -15.02 -1.59
N PRO A 360 -20.02 -14.84 -0.45
CA PRO A 360 -20.10 -13.56 0.23
C PRO A 360 -18.70 -12.97 0.46
N TRP A 361 -18.62 -11.64 0.49
CA TRP A 361 -17.40 -10.95 0.90
C TRP A 361 -16.98 -11.40 2.29
N PHE A 362 -15.67 -11.49 2.54
CA PHE A 362 -15.15 -12.03 3.80
C PHE A 362 -15.71 -11.30 5.03
N TYR A 363 -15.75 -9.97 5.01
CA TYR A 363 -16.33 -9.18 6.11
C TYR A 363 -17.83 -9.44 6.32
N LYS A 364 -18.59 -9.92 5.31
CA LYS A 364 -20.00 -10.31 5.48
C LYS A 364 -20.15 -11.73 6.03
N HIS A 365 -19.22 -12.61 5.68
CA HIS A 365 -19.11 -13.93 6.32
C HIS A 365 -18.82 -13.77 7.82
N VAL A 366 -17.84 -12.93 8.17
CA VAL A 366 -17.49 -12.59 9.56
C VAL A 366 -18.69 -11.98 10.31
N GLU A 367 -19.43 -11.06 9.67
CA GLU A 367 -20.62 -10.42 10.28
C GLU A 367 -21.68 -11.44 10.70
N SER A 368 -21.84 -12.54 9.94
CA SER A 368 -22.85 -13.56 10.22
C SER A 368 -22.69 -14.26 11.58
N PHE A 369 -21.49 -14.23 12.17
CA PHE A 369 -21.23 -14.79 13.50
C PHE A 369 -21.79 -13.92 14.64
N LEU A 370 -22.19 -12.67 14.38
CA LEU A 370 -22.95 -11.88 15.36
C LEU A 370 -24.33 -12.48 15.65
N GLU A 371 -24.95 -13.11 14.65
CA GLU A 371 -26.25 -13.77 14.78
C GLU A 371 -26.13 -15.26 15.10
N ARG A 372 -25.16 -15.95 14.49
CA ARG A 372 -24.96 -17.40 14.66
C ARG A 372 -24.28 -17.78 15.96
N GLY A 373 -23.61 -16.84 16.61
CA GLY A 373 -22.72 -17.11 17.74
C GLY A 373 -21.32 -17.55 17.28
N PRO A 374 -20.46 -17.96 18.23
CA PRO A 374 -19.09 -18.41 17.92
C PRO A 374 -19.06 -19.57 16.92
N GLY A 375 -18.01 -19.63 16.10
CA GLY A 375 -17.82 -20.73 15.17
C GLY A 375 -16.43 -20.82 14.59
N GLU A 376 -16.24 -21.76 13.67
CA GLU A 376 -14.94 -22.06 13.07
C GLU A 376 -15.07 -22.54 11.63
N ASP A 377 -14.04 -22.28 10.83
CA ASP A 377 -13.89 -22.81 9.47
C ASP A 377 -12.41 -22.94 9.06
N TRP A 378 -12.16 -23.59 7.92
CA TRP A 378 -10.82 -23.70 7.35
C TRP A 378 -10.74 -22.94 6.04
N ILE A 379 -9.87 -21.94 5.96
CA ILE A 379 -9.69 -21.14 4.76
C ILE A 379 -8.37 -21.54 4.10
N PRO A 380 -8.32 -21.81 2.78
CA PRO A 380 -7.05 -21.99 2.10
C PRO A 380 -6.16 -20.76 2.29
N LEU A 381 -4.87 -20.97 2.55
CA LEU A 381 -3.99 -19.92 3.07
C LEU A 381 -3.92 -18.68 2.19
N ARG A 382 -3.70 -18.86 0.88
CA ARG A 382 -3.56 -17.73 -0.03
C ARG A 382 -4.86 -16.91 -0.13
N PRO A 383 -6.05 -17.51 -0.32
CA PRO A 383 -7.32 -16.80 -0.17
C PRO A 383 -7.48 -16.04 1.15
N TYR A 384 -7.05 -16.61 2.28
CA TYR A 384 -7.07 -15.92 3.57
C TYR A 384 -6.17 -14.68 3.58
N PHE A 385 -4.91 -14.82 3.16
CA PHE A 385 -4.02 -13.66 3.08
C PHE A 385 -4.61 -12.59 2.18
N HIS A 386 -5.26 -12.92 1.06
CA HIS A 386 -5.81 -11.93 0.13
C HIS A 386 -7.30 -11.62 0.30
N ARG A 387 -7.87 -11.89 1.49
CA ARG A 387 -9.32 -11.86 1.77
C ARG A 387 -10.01 -10.52 1.47
N HIS A 388 -9.31 -9.41 1.68
CA HIS A 388 -9.84 -8.05 1.46
C HIS A 388 -9.64 -7.53 0.03
N THR A 389 -8.84 -8.22 -0.80
CA THR A 389 -8.55 -7.76 -2.17
C THR A 389 -9.82 -7.65 -3.01
N ARG A 390 -10.76 -8.60 -2.91
CA ARG A 390 -11.93 -8.68 -3.80
C ARG A 390 -13.02 -7.65 -3.51
N SER A 391 -13.16 -7.25 -2.25
CA SER A 391 -14.11 -6.26 -1.80
C SER A 391 -13.50 -4.87 -1.59
N ILE A 392 -12.18 -4.74 -1.81
CA ILE A 392 -11.39 -3.56 -1.44
C ILE A 392 -11.72 -3.24 0.03
N PHE A 393 -11.46 -4.19 0.92
CA PHE A 393 -12.02 -4.25 2.28
C PHE A 393 -13.55 -4.36 2.26
N TRP A 394 -14.24 -3.24 2.13
CA TRP A 394 -15.69 -3.15 1.90
C TRP A 394 -16.07 -1.98 0.98
N GLU A 395 -15.09 -1.28 0.40
CA GLU A 395 -15.27 -0.09 -0.42
C GLU A 395 -15.92 -0.36 -1.77
N LEU A 396 -15.88 -1.60 -2.27
CA LEU A 396 -16.47 -1.92 -3.57
C LEU A 396 -17.95 -1.52 -3.65
N ARG A 397 -18.69 -1.61 -2.53
CA ARG A 397 -20.10 -1.20 -2.46
C ARG A 397 -20.30 0.32 -2.49
N GLU A 398 -19.31 1.10 -2.10
CA GLU A 398 -19.38 2.57 -2.13
C GLU A 398 -18.96 3.08 -3.51
N VAL A 399 -17.96 2.44 -4.12
CA VAL A 399 -17.51 2.75 -5.50
C VAL A 399 -18.50 2.27 -6.56
N ILE A 400 -19.02 1.04 -6.40
CA ILE A 400 -19.98 0.39 -7.30
C ILE A 400 -21.17 -0.08 -6.46
N PRO A 401 -22.18 0.79 -6.21
CA PRO A 401 -23.35 0.44 -5.37
C PRO A 401 -24.10 -0.81 -5.82
N ILE A 402 -24.17 -1.06 -7.13
CA ILE A 402 -24.82 -2.27 -7.68
C ILE A 402 -24.11 -3.58 -7.29
N SER A 403 -22.87 -3.51 -6.79
CA SER A 403 -22.14 -4.67 -6.28
C SER A 403 -22.74 -5.28 -5.02
N ALA A 404 -23.65 -4.57 -4.36
CA ALA A 404 -24.42 -5.08 -3.23
C ALA A 404 -25.54 -6.06 -3.64
N HIS A 405 -25.93 -6.10 -4.92
CA HIS A 405 -26.97 -7.04 -5.37
C HIS A 405 -26.43 -8.46 -5.51
N SER A 406 -27.28 -9.45 -5.19
CA SER A 406 -26.93 -10.88 -5.23
C SER A 406 -26.51 -11.39 -6.60
N TRP A 407 -26.97 -10.78 -7.70
CA TRP A 407 -26.59 -11.17 -9.07
C TRP A 407 -25.19 -10.67 -9.48
N TYR A 408 -24.67 -9.61 -8.85
CA TYR A 408 -23.43 -8.96 -9.28
C TYR A 408 -22.21 -9.90 -9.24
N PRO A 409 -21.98 -10.70 -8.18
CA PRO A 409 -20.88 -11.66 -8.16
C PRO A 409 -20.89 -12.62 -9.36
N TYR A 410 -22.07 -13.02 -9.84
CA TYR A 410 -22.24 -13.94 -10.98
C TYR A 410 -21.93 -13.32 -12.33
N VAL A 411 -22.16 -12.01 -12.48
CA VAL A 411 -21.89 -11.30 -13.75
C VAL A 411 -20.47 -10.74 -13.77
N PHE A 412 -20.04 -10.09 -12.68
CA PHE A 412 -18.79 -9.33 -12.62
C PHE A 412 -17.77 -9.87 -11.60
N GLY A 413 -18.21 -10.63 -10.60
CA GLY A 413 -17.35 -11.02 -9.47
C GLY A 413 -16.13 -11.87 -9.85
N TRP A 414 -16.22 -12.65 -10.93
CA TRP A 414 -15.11 -13.47 -11.46
C TRP A 414 -13.99 -12.63 -12.09
N MET A 415 -14.28 -11.40 -12.52
CA MET A 415 -13.29 -10.44 -13.01
C MET A 415 -12.53 -9.75 -11.87
N GLY A 416 -13.03 -9.86 -10.64
CA GLY A 416 -12.51 -9.13 -9.48
C GLY A 416 -12.94 -7.66 -9.49
N PRO A 417 -12.49 -6.87 -8.50
CA PRO A 417 -12.82 -5.46 -8.40
C PRO A 417 -12.03 -4.63 -9.42
N PRO A 418 -12.50 -3.41 -9.74
CA PRO A 418 -11.71 -2.49 -10.54
C PRO A 418 -10.41 -2.13 -9.81
N LYS A 419 -9.30 -2.04 -10.54
CA LYS A 419 -8.03 -1.61 -9.96
C LYS A 419 -8.17 -0.17 -9.47
N ILE A 420 -7.71 0.11 -8.26
CA ILE A 420 -7.72 1.47 -7.67
C ILE A 420 -7.08 2.50 -8.61
N ALA A 421 -6.05 2.07 -9.33
CA ALA A 421 -5.37 2.87 -10.33
C ALA A 421 -6.30 3.35 -11.47
N PHE A 422 -7.21 2.48 -11.95
CA PHE A 422 -8.15 2.81 -13.02
C PHE A 422 -9.32 3.64 -12.51
N ILE A 423 -9.77 3.41 -11.27
CA ILE A 423 -10.76 4.29 -10.61
C ILE A 423 -10.21 5.72 -10.55
N LYS A 424 -8.96 5.90 -10.13
CA LYS A 424 -8.32 7.22 -10.08
C LYS A 424 -8.19 7.85 -11.45
N MET A 425 -7.70 7.10 -12.43
CA MET A 425 -7.51 7.58 -13.80
C MET A 425 -8.84 8.08 -14.41
N SER A 426 -9.93 7.35 -14.21
CA SER A 426 -11.26 7.70 -14.74
C SER A 426 -12.01 8.78 -13.95
N SER A 427 -11.54 9.15 -12.75
CA SER A 427 -12.22 10.13 -11.90
C SER A 427 -11.90 11.56 -12.30
N ALA A 428 -12.92 12.35 -12.66
CA ALA A 428 -12.80 13.78 -12.93
C ALA A 428 -12.36 14.56 -11.67
N PRO A 429 -11.70 15.74 -11.80
CA PRO A 429 -11.23 16.53 -10.66
C PRO A 429 -12.31 16.82 -9.62
N ALA A 430 -13.52 17.21 -10.06
CA ALA A 430 -14.65 17.48 -9.17
C ALA A 430 -15.11 16.23 -8.38
N ILE A 431 -14.99 15.04 -8.97
CA ILE A 431 -15.32 13.77 -8.29
C ILE A 431 -14.26 13.43 -7.24
N ARG A 432 -12.97 13.69 -7.54
CA ARG A 432 -11.86 13.48 -6.58
C ARG A 432 -11.96 14.44 -5.40
N GLU A 433 -12.32 15.69 -5.67
CA GLU A 433 -12.60 16.67 -4.62
C GLU A 433 -13.82 16.24 -3.79
N ALA A 434 -14.92 15.86 -4.43
CA ALA A 434 -16.10 15.38 -3.73
C ALA A 434 -15.81 14.14 -2.86
N SER A 435 -14.93 13.23 -3.26
CA SER A 435 -14.53 12.10 -2.39
C SER A 435 -13.85 12.57 -1.11
N VAL A 436 -13.01 13.62 -1.14
CA VAL A 436 -12.36 14.15 0.07
C VAL A 436 -13.39 14.69 1.07
N PHE A 437 -14.50 15.25 0.59
CA PHE A 437 -15.50 15.90 1.43
C PHE A 437 -16.71 15.03 1.78
N LYS A 438 -16.94 13.93 1.07
CA LYS A 438 -18.14 13.08 1.23
C LYS A 438 -17.82 11.62 1.54
N HIS A 439 -16.55 11.25 1.56
CA HIS A 439 -16.08 9.89 1.82
C HIS A 439 -14.91 9.96 2.78
N VAL A 440 -14.80 8.98 3.69
CA VAL A 440 -13.71 8.89 4.65
C VAL A 440 -12.90 7.64 4.35
N VAL A 441 -11.57 7.81 4.27
CA VAL A 441 -10.57 6.75 4.29
C VAL A 441 -9.50 7.23 5.27
N GLN A 442 -9.54 6.72 6.49
CA GLN A 442 -8.65 7.14 7.55
C GLN A 442 -8.37 5.99 8.49
N ASP A 443 -7.11 5.86 8.88
CA ASP A 443 -6.69 4.89 9.90
C ASP A 443 -5.81 5.60 10.93
N ILE A 444 -5.97 5.19 12.18
CA ILE A 444 -5.08 5.60 13.27
C ILE A 444 -4.60 4.40 14.06
N ILE A 445 -3.39 4.52 14.59
CA ILE A 445 -2.79 3.57 15.50
C ILE A 445 -2.71 4.21 16.88
N VAL A 446 -3.38 3.63 17.87
CA VAL A 446 -3.39 4.13 19.27
C VAL A 446 -3.20 2.97 20.25
N PRO A 447 -2.79 3.23 21.50
CA PRO A 447 -2.61 2.18 22.50
C PRO A 447 -3.89 1.36 22.72
N LEU A 448 -3.77 0.04 22.91
CA LEU A 448 -4.93 -0.85 23.08
C LEU A 448 -5.85 -0.46 24.25
N ARG A 449 -5.30 0.20 25.28
CA ARG A 449 -6.07 0.73 26.41
C ARG A 449 -7.11 1.78 26.00
N ASP A 450 -6.89 2.49 24.90
CA ASP A 450 -7.73 3.60 24.43
C ASP A 450 -8.82 3.12 23.45
N LEU A 451 -9.01 1.80 23.32
CA LEU A 451 -9.93 1.17 22.36
C LEU A 451 -11.34 1.76 22.42
N LYS A 452 -11.91 1.91 23.61
CA LYS A 452 -13.29 2.37 23.79
C LYS A 452 -13.48 3.80 23.31
N ASP A 453 -12.59 4.69 23.74
CA ASP A 453 -12.63 6.10 23.37
C ASP A 453 -12.41 6.29 21.87
N THR A 454 -11.57 5.43 21.28
CA THR A 454 -11.33 5.41 19.83
C THR A 454 -12.58 5.01 19.04
N ILE A 455 -13.26 3.93 19.44
CA ILE A 455 -14.53 3.51 18.80
C ILE A 455 -15.59 4.59 18.97
N ASN A 456 -15.70 5.20 20.15
CA ASN A 456 -16.64 6.29 20.41
C ASN A 456 -16.37 7.51 19.50
N LEU A 457 -15.11 7.89 19.35
CA LEU A 457 -14.70 8.95 18.43
C LEU A 457 -15.09 8.63 16.99
N PHE A 458 -14.79 7.42 16.51
CA PHE A 458 -15.09 7.02 15.13
C PHE A 458 -16.59 6.97 14.87
N HIS A 459 -17.36 6.50 15.86
CA HIS A 459 -18.82 6.53 15.81
C HIS A 459 -19.34 7.97 15.71
N ASP A 460 -18.87 8.87 16.56
CA ASP A 460 -19.32 10.27 16.58
C ASP A 460 -18.90 11.06 15.34
N ALA A 461 -17.67 10.84 14.87
CA ALA A 461 -17.06 11.61 13.79
C ALA A 461 -17.52 11.13 12.39
N PHE A 462 -17.65 9.81 12.22
CA PHE A 462 -17.87 9.19 10.91
C PHE A 462 -19.16 8.37 10.83
N GLU A 463 -19.47 7.60 11.88
CA GLU A 463 -20.60 6.66 11.92
C GLU A 463 -20.61 5.70 10.71
N VAL A 464 -19.42 5.24 10.31
CA VAL A 464 -19.21 4.28 9.21
C VAL A 464 -18.88 2.93 9.80
N TYR A 465 -19.49 1.88 9.25
CA TYR A 465 -19.21 0.49 9.61
C TYR A 465 -19.19 -0.39 8.35
N PRO A 466 -18.40 -1.47 8.35
CA PRO A 466 -17.54 -1.91 9.45
C PRO A 466 -16.24 -1.09 9.61
N LEU A 467 -15.57 -1.24 10.75
CA LEU A 467 -14.22 -0.72 11.02
C LEU A 467 -13.20 -1.87 10.98
N LEU A 468 -12.04 -1.62 10.38
CA LEU A 468 -10.90 -2.53 10.33
C LEU A 468 -10.13 -2.43 11.64
N PHE A 469 -9.68 -3.57 12.20
CA PHE A 469 -8.91 -3.56 13.44
C PHE A 469 -7.78 -4.60 13.40
N TYR A 470 -6.54 -4.12 13.58
CA TYR A 470 -5.36 -4.98 13.75
C TYR A 470 -4.60 -4.63 15.03
N PRO A 471 -4.40 -5.58 15.96
CA PRO A 471 -3.45 -5.38 17.05
C PRO A 471 -2.01 -5.35 16.53
N VAL A 472 -1.18 -4.45 17.07
CA VAL A 472 0.22 -4.25 16.64
C VAL A 472 1.13 -3.93 17.82
N ARG A 473 2.28 -4.61 17.89
CA ARG A 473 3.35 -4.27 18.84
C ARG A 473 4.16 -3.09 18.32
N ILE A 474 4.33 -2.07 19.15
CA ILE A 474 5.35 -1.05 18.94
C ILE A 474 6.49 -1.37 19.91
N TYR A 475 7.66 -1.71 19.35
CA TYR A 475 8.84 -2.08 20.13
C TYR A 475 9.60 -0.83 20.59
N LYS A 476 10.12 -0.88 21.81
CA LYS A 476 11.18 0.03 22.24
C LYS A 476 12.46 -0.35 21.50
N GLN A 477 13.06 0.63 20.82
CA GLN A 477 14.36 0.50 20.17
C GLN A 477 15.47 1.03 21.10
N PRO A 478 16.75 0.81 20.77
CA PRO A 478 17.85 1.42 21.52
C PRO A 478 17.73 2.95 21.56
N ASP A 479 18.31 3.56 22.60
CA ASP A 479 18.22 4.99 22.84
C ASP A 479 18.71 5.80 21.62
N GLY A 480 17.88 6.76 21.18
CA GLY A 480 18.13 7.57 19.99
C GLY A 480 17.77 6.91 18.64
N LEU A 481 17.42 5.62 18.62
CA LEU A 481 17.13 4.84 17.41
C LEU A 481 15.65 4.44 17.26
N GLN A 482 14.72 5.15 17.91
CA GLN A 482 13.29 4.83 17.84
C GLN A 482 12.66 5.05 16.45
N GLY A 483 13.29 5.86 15.59
CA GLY A 483 12.77 6.19 14.26
C GLY A 483 11.76 7.33 14.31
N ALA A 484 10.72 7.27 13.46
CA ALA A 484 9.68 8.30 13.40
C ALA A 484 8.63 8.19 14.51
N LEU A 485 8.52 7.02 15.13
CA LEU A 485 7.55 6.78 16.21
C LEU A 485 8.16 7.26 17.54
N SER A 486 7.31 7.69 18.46
CA SER A 486 7.72 7.97 19.84
C SER A 486 7.99 6.67 20.60
N GLU A 487 8.83 6.75 21.63
CA GLU A 487 9.09 5.61 22.51
C GLU A 487 7.78 5.18 23.21
N PRO A 488 7.44 3.88 23.19
CA PRO A 488 6.27 3.37 23.90
C PRO A 488 6.42 3.56 25.40
N ARG A 489 5.32 3.86 26.09
CA ARG A 489 5.30 4.28 27.51
C ARG A 489 4.93 3.16 28.46
N HIS A 490 4.07 2.24 28.03
CA HIS A 490 3.56 1.14 28.86
C HIS A 490 4.17 -0.18 28.40
N LEU A 491 5.45 -0.32 28.72
CA LEU A 491 6.26 -1.44 28.26
C LEU A 491 5.85 -2.75 28.93
N ARG A 492 5.76 -3.78 28.09
CA ARG A 492 5.69 -5.20 28.43
C ARG A 492 6.93 -5.86 27.85
N THR A 493 7.38 -6.95 28.46
CA THR A 493 8.49 -7.73 27.93
C THR A 493 7.95 -8.94 27.19
N ASP A 494 8.38 -9.11 25.93
CA ASP A 494 8.08 -10.30 25.16
C ASP A 494 8.85 -11.50 25.75
N PRO A 495 8.18 -12.54 26.28
CA PRO A 495 8.87 -13.65 26.93
C PRO A 495 9.74 -14.45 25.95
N ALA A 496 9.40 -14.44 24.65
CA ALA A 496 10.15 -15.17 23.63
C ALA A 496 11.43 -14.45 23.19
N SER A 497 11.37 -13.14 22.90
CA SER A 497 12.53 -12.37 22.40
C SER A 497 13.24 -11.52 23.46
N GLY A 498 12.65 -11.33 24.64
CA GLY A 498 13.13 -10.38 25.65
C GLY A 498 12.95 -8.91 25.29
N ARG A 499 12.42 -8.60 24.10
CA ARG A 499 12.21 -7.22 23.63
C ARG A 499 11.07 -6.56 24.40
N GLN A 500 11.24 -5.28 24.71
CA GLN A 500 10.19 -4.48 25.31
C GLN A 500 9.28 -3.87 24.25
N TYR A 501 7.97 -3.89 24.48
CA TYR A 501 6.97 -3.36 23.55
C TYR A 501 5.74 -2.85 24.28
N GLU A 502 4.92 -2.05 23.60
CA GLU A 502 3.56 -1.73 24.01
C GLU A 502 2.57 -2.19 22.93
N MET A 503 1.40 -2.68 23.35
CA MET A 503 0.35 -3.12 22.42
C MET A 503 -0.50 -1.93 21.99
N TYR A 504 -0.50 -1.68 20.69
CA TYR A 504 -1.34 -0.71 20.00
C TYR A 504 -2.34 -1.46 19.12
N PHE A 505 -3.25 -0.74 18.49
CA PHE A 505 -4.07 -1.27 17.41
C PHE A 505 -4.24 -0.22 16.32
N ASP A 506 -4.28 -0.69 15.07
CA ASP A 506 -4.79 0.05 13.93
C ASP A 506 -6.32 0.00 13.92
N LEU A 507 -6.97 1.15 13.70
CA LEU A 507 -8.41 1.24 13.47
C LEU A 507 -8.68 2.00 12.18
N GLY A 508 -9.11 1.29 11.15
CA GLY A 508 -9.41 1.83 9.83
C GLY A 508 -10.89 2.07 9.58
N VAL A 509 -11.22 3.22 8.99
CA VAL A 509 -12.58 3.56 8.56
C VAL A 509 -12.60 3.89 7.06
N TYR A 510 -13.43 3.14 6.33
CA TYR A 510 -13.63 3.29 4.89
C TYR A 510 -15.12 3.35 4.57
N GLY A 511 -15.58 4.50 4.06
CA GLY A 511 -16.92 4.60 3.52
C GLY A 511 -17.49 6.01 3.49
N VAL A 512 -18.76 6.11 3.08
CA VAL A 512 -19.50 7.37 3.12
C VAL A 512 -20.11 7.55 4.53
N PRO A 513 -19.77 8.63 5.27
CA PRO A 513 -20.33 8.91 6.59
C PRO A 513 -21.86 8.89 6.61
N ARG A 514 -22.46 8.40 7.70
CA ARG A 514 -23.93 8.22 7.76
C ARG A 514 -24.69 9.54 7.63
N LYS A 515 -24.16 10.64 8.17
CA LYS A 515 -24.69 12.00 7.97
C LYS A 515 -24.74 12.36 6.49
N VAL A 516 -23.68 12.08 5.73
CA VAL A 516 -23.64 12.30 4.27
C VAL A 516 -24.69 11.44 3.57
N LYS A 517 -24.85 10.16 3.95
CA LYS A 517 -25.91 9.28 3.41
C LYS A 517 -27.32 9.82 3.70
N ARG A 518 -27.53 10.43 4.87
CA ARG A 518 -28.78 11.10 5.27
C ARG A 518 -28.97 12.51 4.65
N LYS A 519 -28.02 12.97 3.83
CA LYS A 519 -27.99 14.33 3.26
C LYS A 519 -27.93 15.44 4.32
N GLU A 520 -27.35 15.13 5.47
CA GLU A 520 -27.08 16.08 6.55
C GLU A 520 -25.70 16.73 6.36
N PRO A 521 -25.47 17.96 6.87
CA PRO A 521 -24.15 18.58 6.86
C PRO A 521 -23.11 17.74 7.60
N TRP A 522 -21.97 17.51 6.96
CA TRP A 522 -20.82 16.81 7.54
C TRP A 522 -19.52 17.54 7.15
N GLU A 523 -18.84 18.10 8.15
CA GLU A 523 -17.63 18.88 7.95
C GLU A 523 -16.40 17.97 7.92
N ALA A 524 -16.08 17.39 6.75
CA ALA A 524 -15.04 16.38 6.57
C ALA A 524 -13.70 16.73 7.24
N ILE A 525 -13.14 17.89 6.91
CA ILE A 525 -11.84 18.35 7.43
C ILE A 525 -11.87 18.47 8.96
N LYS A 526 -12.97 18.98 9.53
CA LYS A 526 -13.11 19.11 10.98
C LYS A 526 -13.15 17.75 11.67
N GLN A 527 -13.86 16.78 11.10
CA GLN A 527 -13.94 15.43 11.67
C GLN A 527 -12.60 14.70 11.57
N VAL A 528 -11.91 14.81 10.44
CA VAL A 528 -10.55 14.25 10.29
C VAL A 528 -9.58 14.93 11.25
N ARG A 529 -9.61 16.26 11.38
CA ARG A 529 -8.76 16.97 12.37
C ARG A 529 -9.07 16.61 13.82
N ARG A 530 -10.34 16.30 14.14
CA ARG A 530 -10.73 15.78 15.46
C ARG A 530 -10.06 14.43 15.72
N MET A 531 -10.05 13.54 14.72
CA MET A 531 -9.34 12.26 14.76
C MET A 531 -7.82 12.42 14.86
N GLU A 532 -7.22 13.29 14.06
CA GLU A 532 -5.78 13.59 14.12
C GLU A 532 -5.37 14.13 15.49
N LYS A 533 -6.17 15.04 16.07
CA LYS A 533 -5.92 15.56 17.42
C LYS A 533 -5.99 14.45 18.46
N PHE A 534 -7.03 13.60 18.39
CA PHE A 534 -7.17 12.47 19.31
C PHE A 534 -5.96 11.53 19.25
N ALA A 535 -5.48 11.20 18.03
CA ALA A 535 -4.27 10.39 17.88
C ALA A 535 -3.07 11.03 18.60
N ARG A 536 -2.86 12.35 18.49
CA ARG A 536 -1.77 13.04 19.22
C ARG A 536 -1.97 13.03 20.73
N ASP A 537 -3.17 13.33 21.20
CA ASP A 537 -3.52 13.35 22.63
C ASP A 537 -3.29 11.98 23.30
N HIS A 538 -3.42 10.88 22.53
CA HIS A 538 -3.22 9.50 22.99
C HIS A 538 -1.88 8.89 22.58
N HIS A 539 -0.92 9.69 22.10
CA HIS A 539 0.41 9.21 21.65
C HIS A 539 0.35 8.11 20.59
N GLY A 540 -0.61 8.26 19.69
CA GLY A 540 -0.80 7.45 18.51
C GLY A 540 -0.43 8.17 17.22
N TYR A 541 -0.70 7.51 16.09
CA TYR A 541 -0.20 7.89 14.76
C TYR A 541 -1.30 7.76 13.73
N GLN A 542 -1.41 8.73 12.82
CA GLN A 542 -2.25 8.60 11.63
C GLN A 542 -1.49 7.84 10.54
N LEU A 543 -2.15 6.90 9.85
CA LEU A 543 -1.55 6.27 8.69
C LEU A 543 -1.49 7.23 7.51
N LEU A 544 -0.25 7.58 7.14
CA LEU A 544 0.06 8.57 6.12
C LEU A 544 -0.07 8.02 4.70
N TYR A 545 -1.06 7.17 4.40
CA TYR A 545 -1.57 6.96 3.03
C TYR A 545 -2.92 7.67 2.80
N ALA A 546 -3.61 8.08 3.88
CA ALA A 546 -4.82 8.90 3.88
C ALA A 546 -4.51 10.41 3.80
N ASP A 547 -5.54 11.25 3.60
CA ASP A 547 -5.38 12.71 3.63
C ASP A 547 -5.00 13.19 5.03
N CYS A 548 -3.93 13.99 5.12
CA CYS A 548 -3.46 14.64 6.33
C CYS A 548 -3.82 16.14 6.29
N PHE A 549 -4.60 16.59 7.26
CA PHE A 549 -5.03 17.97 7.46
C PHE A 549 -4.36 18.62 8.67
N MET A 550 -3.37 17.97 9.28
CA MET A 550 -2.52 18.56 10.32
C MET A 550 -1.71 19.73 9.75
N THR A 551 -1.44 20.73 10.60
CA THR A 551 -0.36 21.69 10.35
C THR A 551 1.00 20.99 10.48
N ARG A 552 2.07 21.62 9.99
CA ARG A 552 3.43 21.08 10.16
C ARG A 552 3.80 20.90 11.63
N ALA A 553 3.44 21.85 12.49
CA ALA A 553 3.71 21.76 13.92
C ALA A 553 2.98 20.59 14.58
N GLU A 554 1.70 20.38 14.25
CA GLU A 554 0.92 19.22 14.71
C GLU A 554 1.50 17.90 14.18
N PHE A 555 1.98 17.88 12.94
CA PHE A 555 2.64 16.71 12.37
C PHE A 555 3.96 16.38 13.10
N GLU A 556 4.74 17.40 13.43
CA GLU A 556 6.00 17.28 14.18
C GLU A 556 5.79 16.96 15.67
N GLU A 557 4.59 17.22 16.21
CA GLU A 557 4.17 16.74 17.53
C GLU A 557 3.83 15.23 17.50
N MET A 558 3.20 14.74 16.42
CA MET A 558 2.80 13.33 16.29
C MET A 558 4.00 12.38 16.09
N PHE A 559 5.00 12.79 15.31
CA PHE A 559 6.15 11.95 14.94
C PHE A 559 7.47 12.54 15.46
N ASP A 560 8.38 11.70 15.95
CA ASP A 560 9.73 12.14 16.32
C ASP A 560 10.59 12.34 15.07
N HIS A 561 11.00 13.58 14.84
CA HIS A 561 11.79 13.98 13.67
C HIS A 561 13.30 14.09 13.96
N LYS A 562 13.77 13.84 15.18
CA LYS A 562 15.18 14.05 15.56
C LYS A 562 16.12 13.18 14.72
N LEU A 563 15.95 11.86 14.79
CA LEU A 563 16.76 10.90 14.03
C LEU A 563 16.58 11.11 12.52
N TYR A 564 15.35 11.34 12.07
CA TYR A 564 15.06 11.64 10.67
C TYR A 564 15.86 12.85 10.14
N ARG A 565 15.88 13.96 10.88
CA ARG A 565 16.62 15.18 10.49
C ARG A 565 18.14 14.98 10.55
N GLU A 566 18.64 14.19 11.50
CA GLU A 566 20.05 13.77 11.55
C GLU A 566 20.44 12.97 10.32
N CYS A 567 19.67 11.92 9.99
CA CYS A 567 19.90 11.14 8.78
C CYS A 567 19.79 12.00 7.52
N ARG A 568 18.88 12.98 7.46
CA ARG A 568 18.81 13.88 6.30
C ARG A 568 20.10 14.66 6.07
N ARG A 569 20.75 15.12 7.15
CA ARG A 569 22.05 15.80 7.09
C ARG A 569 23.16 14.82 6.69
N ASN A 570 23.25 13.69 7.39
CA ASN A 570 24.34 12.73 7.23
C ASN A 570 24.34 12.04 5.85
N TYR A 571 23.16 11.80 5.28
CA TYR A 571 23.00 11.00 4.06
C TYR A 571 22.63 11.83 2.82
N SER A 572 22.99 13.12 2.79
CA SER A 572 22.79 14.01 1.64
C SER A 572 21.34 14.10 1.15
N ALA A 573 20.37 14.01 2.07
CA ALA A 573 18.95 14.06 1.71
C ALA A 573 18.41 15.50 1.62
N ILE A 574 19.04 16.45 2.33
CA ILE A 574 18.66 17.87 2.28
C ILE A 574 18.86 18.41 0.85
N GLY A 575 17.80 19.01 0.31
CA GLY A 575 17.74 19.47 -1.09
C GLY A 575 17.60 18.36 -2.13
N ALA A 576 17.93 17.11 -1.79
CA ALA A 576 17.78 15.96 -2.68
C ALA A 576 16.37 15.38 -2.67
N PHE A 577 15.68 15.39 -1.53
CA PHE A 577 14.31 14.87 -1.41
C PHE A 577 13.42 15.89 -0.69
N PRO A 578 12.11 15.95 -1.04
CA PRO A 578 11.15 16.68 -0.22
C PRO A 578 11.08 16.10 1.20
N GLU A 579 10.52 16.86 2.15
CA GLU A 579 10.25 16.34 3.48
C GLU A 579 8.97 15.50 3.52
N ILE A 580 8.81 14.68 4.57
CA ILE A 580 7.64 13.80 4.74
C ILE A 580 6.35 14.63 4.69
N TYR A 581 6.25 15.69 5.49
CA TYR A 581 5.07 16.54 5.56
C TYR A 581 4.63 17.09 4.20
N ASP A 582 5.59 17.53 3.36
CA ASP A 582 5.28 18.08 2.04
C ASP A 582 4.76 17.04 1.05
N LYS A 583 5.00 15.75 1.31
CA LYS A 583 4.45 14.64 0.52
C LYS A 583 3.06 14.20 0.98
N VAL A 584 2.76 14.36 2.26
CA VAL A 584 1.55 13.75 2.88
C VAL A 584 0.45 14.77 3.15
N LYS A 585 0.76 16.06 3.27
CA LYS A 585 -0.23 17.12 3.46
C LYS A 585 -1.27 17.11 2.34
N SER A 586 -2.53 17.24 2.69
CA SER A 586 -3.60 17.28 1.69
C SER A 586 -3.54 18.59 0.88
N LYS A 587 -3.70 18.47 -0.44
CA LYS A 587 -3.85 19.64 -1.35
C LYS A 587 -5.09 20.47 -1.00
N TYR A 588 -6.08 19.87 -0.33
CA TYR A 588 -7.34 20.50 0.04
C TYR A 588 -7.30 21.18 1.42
N SER A 589 -6.12 21.29 2.04
CA SER A 589 -5.96 21.98 3.32
C SER A 589 -6.27 23.48 3.19
N PRO A 590 -7.17 24.05 4.00
CA PRO A 590 -7.44 25.49 4.04
C PRO A 590 -6.18 26.34 4.28
N ALA A 591 -6.18 27.57 3.76
CA ALA A 591 -5.08 28.53 3.93
C ALA A 591 -4.69 28.76 5.40
N SER A 592 -5.68 28.76 6.30
CA SER A 592 -5.49 28.90 7.75
C SER A 592 -4.66 27.79 8.39
N ILE A 593 -4.60 26.61 7.75
CA ILE A 593 -3.75 25.47 8.16
C ILE A 593 -2.34 25.61 7.56
N THR A 594 -2.22 26.16 6.35
CA THR A 594 -0.93 26.29 5.64
C THR A 594 -0.13 27.54 6.01
N GLU A 595 -0.76 28.64 6.43
CA GLU A 595 -0.09 29.93 6.68
C GLU A 595 0.48 30.09 8.09
N LYS A 596 0.06 29.28 9.07
CA LYS A 596 0.69 29.30 10.41
C LYS A 596 2.16 28.83 10.41
N SER A 597 2.73 28.44 9.27
CA SER A 597 4.11 27.97 9.13
C SER A 597 5.11 28.96 8.52
N SER A 598 4.72 30.19 8.13
CA SER A 598 5.66 31.17 7.54
C SER A 598 6.23 32.20 8.54
N GLY A 599 6.07 31.99 9.84
CA GLY A 599 6.57 32.86 10.91
C GLY A 599 7.90 32.43 11.56
N GLY A 600 8.62 31.46 10.99
CA GLY A 600 9.93 31.04 11.50
C GLY A 600 11.05 31.78 10.79
N LYS A 601 11.62 32.80 11.44
CA LYS A 601 12.81 33.52 10.98
C LYS A 601 13.95 32.54 10.67
N SER A 602 14.60 32.75 9.53
CA SER A 602 15.97 32.31 9.31
C SER A 602 16.89 33.08 10.26
N GLU A 603 17.50 32.38 11.20
CA GLU A 603 18.79 32.71 11.82
C GLU A 603 19.63 31.43 11.90
#